data_AF-A0A3D3TJA6-F1
#
_entry.id   AF-A0A3D3TJA6-F1
#
_cell.length_a   1.000
_cell.length_b   1.000
_cell.length_c   1.000
_cell.angle_alpha   90.00
_cell.angle_beta   90.00
_cell.angle_gamma   90.00
#
_symmetry.space_group_name_H-M   'P 1'
#
loop_
_entity.id
_entity.type
_entity.pdbx_description
1 polymer ?
#
loop_
_entity_poly.entity_id
_entity_poly.type
_entity_poly.pdbx_seq_one_letter_code
_entity_poly.pdbx_strand_id
1 'polypeptide(L)'
;MKKYFPAFVLSFLSIQACFSQQSFTPDKNLEKYIIRTGFIHSPLIPDASKSAETIGAEKKILYSTSLDITPNLTGWVEKGFGEMSFSREKIISSAGSIRLAYPAYTGERA
;
A
#
# COMPACT_ATOMS: atom_id res chain seq x y z
N MET A 1 -26.51 28.37 11.51
CA MET A 1 -25.89 27.67 10.36
C MET A 1 -24.93 26.53 10.75
N LYS A 2 -24.34 26.48 11.96
CA LYS A 2 -23.35 25.44 12.35
C LYS A 2 -23.94 24.07 12.78
N LYS A 3 -25.23 23.97 13.11
CA LYS A 3 -25.84 22.72 13.62
C LYS A 3 -26.10 21.64 12.56
N TYR A 4 -26.16 22.00 11.28
CA TYR A 4 -26.43 21.06 10.18
C TYR A 4 -25.18 20.69 9.37
N PHE A 5 -24.05 21.32 9.65
CA PHE A 5 -22.77 21.04 9.00
C PHE A 5 -22.30 19.58 9.17
N PRO A 6 -22.35 18.95 10.38
CA PRO A 6 -21.91 17.56 10.50
C PRO A 6 -22.84 16.59 9.77
N ALA A 7 -24.14 16.86 9.75
CA ALA A 7 -25.12 16.03 9.04
C ALA A 7 -24.94 16.10 7.51
N PHE A 8 -24.60 17.28 6.99
CA PHE A 8 -24.30 17.47 5.57
C PHE A 8 -23.02 16.74 5.14
N VAL A 9 -21.96 16.79 5.97
CA VAL A 9 -20.70 16.07 5.70
C VAL A 9 -20.89 14.55 5.74
N LEU A 10 -21.66 14.03 6.71
CA LEU A 10 -22.01 12.60 6.78
C LEU A 10 -22.82 12.13 5.56
N SER A 11 -23.70 12.98 5.02
CA SER A 11 -24.45 12.68 3.80
C SER A 11 -23.58 12.63 2.55
N PHE A 12 -22.50 13.41 2.47
CA PHE A 12 -21.57 13.34 1.34
C PHE A 12 -20.65 12.11 1.40
N LEU A 13 -20.32 11.64 2.60
CA LEU A 13 -19.45 10.47 2.81
C LEU A 13 -20.14 9.15 2.45
N SER A 14 -21.46 9.04 2.66
CA SER A 14 -22.23 7.85 2.29
C SER A 14 -22.43 7.68 0.78
N ILE A 15 -22.48 8.79 0.03
CA ILE A 15 -22.58 8.75 -1.44
C ILE A 15 -21.27 8.22 -2.05
N GLN A 16 -20.11 8.53 -1.48
CA GLN A 16 -18.82 8.07 -1.98
C GLN A 16 -18.53 6.58 -1.69
N ALA A 17 -19.12 6.01 -0.64
CA ALA A 17 -18.97 4.59 -0.33
C ALA A 17 -19.66 3.66 -1.36
N CYS A 18 -20.62 4.19 -2.13
CA CYS A 18 -21.37 3.42 -3.13
C CYS A 18 -20.56 3.15 -4.42
N PHE A 19 -19.42 3.81 -4.62
CA PHE A 19 -18.63 3.69 -5.85
C PHE A 19 -17.53 2.62 -5.82
N SER A 20 -17.44 1.79 -4.77
CA SER A 20 -16.32 0.85 -4.67
C SER A 20 -16.49 -0.48 -5.42
N GLN A 21 -17.67 -0.78 -5.99
CA GLN A 21 -17.88 -1.97 -6.83
C GLN A 21 -18.89 -1.67 -7.94
N GLN A 22 -18.45 -1.06 -9.04
CA GLN A 22 -19.25 -1.04 -10.27
C GLN A 22 -19.31 -2.46 -10.84
N SER A 23 -20.48 -3.09 -10.78
CA SER A 23 -20.76 -4.27 -11.60
C SER A 23 -20.74 -3.84 -13.07
N PHE A 24 -19.88 -4.43 -13.88
CA PHE A 24 -19.72 -4.03 -15.29
C PHE A 24 -20.95 -4.36 -16.14
N THR A 25 -21.68 -5.41 -15.74
CA THR A 25 -22.88 -5.87 -16.40
C THR A 25 -23.93 -6.29 -15.37
N PRO A 26 -25.23 -6.10 -15.65
CA PRO A 26 -26.30 -6.57 -14.76
C PRO A 26 -26.38 -8.11 -14.67
N ASP A 27 -25.88 -8.82 -15.69
CA ASP A 27 -25.74 -10.28 -15.67
C ASP A 27 -24.39 -10.70 -15.05
N LYS A 28 -24.48 -11.48 -13.96
CA LYS A 28 -23.33 -12.02 -13.23
C LYS A 28 -22.56 -13.08 -14.03
N ASN A 29 -23.21 -13.80 -14.94
CA ASN A 29 -22.53 -14.80 -15.77
C ASN A 29 -21.71 -14.14 -16.87
N LEU A 30 -22.28 -13.10 -17.50
CA LEU A 30 -21.59 -12.27 -18.47
C LEU A 30 -20.37 -11.57 -17.86
N GLU A 31 -20.50 -11.02 -16.64
CA GLU A 31 -19.39 -10.38 -15.93
C GLU A 31 -18.21 -11.34 -15.72
N LYS A 32 -18.48 -12.57 -15.24
CA LYS A 32 -17.46 -13.61 -15.08
C LYS A 32 -16.79 -13.98 -16.41
N TYR A 33 -17.55 -14.01 -17.50
CA TYR A 33 -17.01 -14.30 -18.82
C TYR A 33 -16.06 -13.20 -19.28
N ILE A 34 -16.45 -11.92 -19.16
CA ILE A 34 -15.62 -10.76 -19.52
C ILE A 34 -14.33 -10.70 -18.69
N ILE A 35 -14.39 -11.04 -17.40
CA ILE A 35 -13.19 -11.13 -16.55
C ILE A 35 -12.29 -12.28 -17.03
N ARG A 36 -12.87 -13.43 -17.40
CA ARG A 36 -12.12 -14.59 -17.90
C ARG A 36 -11.48 -14.38 -19.27
N THR A 37 -12.08 -13.58 -20.14
CA THR A 37 -11.47 -13.23 -21.44
C THR A 37 -10.25 -12.34 -21.29
N GLY A 38 -10.02 -11.77 -20.10
CA GLY A 38 -8.93 -10.83 -19.86
C GLY A 38 -9.16 -9.46 -20.50
N PHE A 39 -10.36 -9.19 -21.03
CA PHE A 39 -10.74 -7.91 -21.63
C PHE A 39 -10.73 -6.78 -20.58
N ILE A 40 -11.08 -7.10 -19.34
CA ILE A 40 -10.89 -6.24 -18.18
C ILE A 40 -9.77 -6.86 -17.34
N HIS A 41 -8.66 -6.15 -17.20
CA HIS A 41 -7.57 -6.56 -16.32
C HIS A 41 -7.97 -6.24 -14.87
N SER A 42 -8.70 -7.16 -14.22
CA SER A 42 -8.57 -7.20 -12.76
C SER A 42 -7.17 -7.72 -12.46
N PRO A 43 -6.50 -7.27 -11.38
CA PRO A 43 -5.36 -8.01 -10.88
C PRO A 43 -5.83 -9.46 -10.69
N LEU A 44 -5.07 -10.40 -11.26
CA LEU A 44 -5.33 -11.83 -11.09
C LEU A 44 -5.48 -12.09 -9.59
N ILE A 45 -6.55 -12.79 -9.21
CA ILE A 45 -6.73 -13.18 -7.81
C ILE A 45 -5.48 -13.98 -7.42
N PRO A 46 -4.70 -13.53 -6.43
CA PRO A 46 -3.48 -14.23 -6.05
C PRO A 46 -3.85 -15.61 -5.54
N ASP A 47 -3.31 -16.63 -6.20
CA ASP A 47 -3.48 -18.02 -5.79
C ASP A 47 -2.64 -18.26 -4.54
N ALA A 48 -3.29 -18.27 -3.37
CA ALA A 48 -2.64 -18.46 -2.08
C ALA A 48 -1.88 -19.80 -2.01
N SER A 49 -2.29 -20.82 -2.76
CA SER A 49 -1.57 -22.11 -2.81
C SER A 49 -0.18 -22.00 -3.44
N LYS A 50 0.05 -20.96 -4.25
CA LYS A 50 1.33 -20.65 -4.89
C LYS A 50 2.16 -19.64 -4.12
N SER A 51 1.69 -19.20 -2.95
CA SER A 51 2.47 -18.32 -2.10
C SER A 51 3.71 -19.04 -1.57
N ALA A 52 4.83 -18.32 -1.48
CA ALA A 52 6.07 -18.85 -0.90
C ALA A 52 5.87 -19.31 0.55
N GLU A 53 4.94 -18.66 1.28
CA GLU A 53 4.57 -19.05 2.64
C GLU A 53 3.87 -20.41 2.68
N THR A 54 2.96 -20.68 1.73
CA THR A 54 2.20 -21.95 1.66
C THR A 54 3.03 -23.10 1.11
N ILE A 55 3.93 -22.82 0.16
CA ILE A 55 4.86 -23.81 -0.39
C ILE A 55 5.92 -24.22 0.65
N GLY A 56 6.04 -23.48 1.76
CA GLY A 56 7.10 -23.70 2.75
C GLY A 56 8.47 -23.44 2.14
N ALA A 57 8.54 -22.56 1.14
CA ALA A 57 9.77 -22.23 0.45
C ALA A 57 10.66 -21.40 1.40
N GLU A 58 11.51 -22.10 2.15
CA GLU A 58 12.51 -21.46 2.99
C GLU A 58 13.58 -20.81 2.11
N LYS A 59 13.62 -19.48 2.08
CA LYS A 59 14.73 -18.77 1.47
C LYS A 59 16.00 -19.11 2.27
N LYS A 60 16.97 -19.80 1.65
CA LYS A 60 18.30 -19.98 2.24
C LYS A 60 19.00 -18.62 2.25
N ILE A 61 19.11 -18.00 3.43
CA ILE A 61 19.85 -16.74 3.60
C ILE A 61 21.34 -17.08 3.48
N LEU A 62 21.96 -16.72 2.34
CA LEU A 62 23.38 -16.99 2.09
C LEU A 62 24.29 -16.08 2.91
N TYR A 63 23.84 -14.85 3.17
CA TYR A 63 24.58 -13.86 3.94
C TYR A 63 23.60 -12.87 4.58
N SER A 64 23.77 -12.60 5.87
CA SER A 64 23.07 -11.54 6.58
C SER A 64 24.08 -10.78 7.43
N THR A 65 24.37 -9.55 7.03
CA THR A 65 25.15 -8.63 7.86
C THR A 65 24.19 -7.65 8.50
N SER A 66 24.31 -7.50 9.83
CA SER A 66 23.62 -6.43 10.53
C SER A 66 24.17 -5.11 10.02
N LEU A 67 23.29 -4.23 9.54
CA LEU A 67 23.67 -2.86 9.26
C LEU A 67 24.01 -2.21 10.60
N ASP A 68 25.21 -1.62 10.71
CA ASP A 68 25.59 -0.86 11.88
C ASP A 68 24.57 0.27 12.10
N ILE A 69 24.13 0.40 13.34
CA ILE A 69 23.13 1.39 13.73
C ILE A 69 23.83 2.76 13.72
N THR A 70 23.81 3.46 12.59
CA THR A 70 24.38 4.79 12.48
C THR A 70 23.45 5.84 13.09
N PRO A 71 23.96 6.78 13.91
CA PRO A 71 23.15 7.83 14.53
C PRO A 71 22.69 8.92 13.55
N ASN A 72 22.99 8.74 12.26
CA ASN A 72 22.75 9.68 11.18
C ASN A 72 22.72 8.96 9.83
N LEU A 73 22.43 9.70 8.76
CA LEU A 73 22.32 9.21 7.38
C LEU A 73 23.68 9.05 6.67
N THR A 74 24.80 9.01 7.42
CA THR A 74 26.12 8.92 6.78
C THR A 74 26.24 7.61 6.00
N GLY A 75 26.53 7.72 4.69
CA GLY A 75 26.62 6.57 3.78
C GLY A 75 25.31 6.17 3.10
N TRP A 76 24.18 6.78 3.47
CA TRP A 76 22.91 6.60 2.78
C TRP A 76 22.76 7.59 1.64
N VAL A 77 22.25 7.11 0.50
CA VAL A 77 21.96 7.93 -0.67
C VAL A 77 20.49 7.75 -1.02
N GLU A 78 19.75 8.85 -1.06
CA GLU A 78 18.36 8.87 -1.52
C GLU A 78 18.30 8.93 -3.05
N LYS A 79 17.38 8.17 -3.65
CA LYS A 79 17.11 8.22 -5.09
C LYS A 79 15.62 8.02 -5.35
N GLY A 80 15.05 8.84 -6.23
CA GLY A 80 13.64 8.76 -6.64
C GLY A 80 12.82 9.94 -6.13
N PHE A 81 11.50 9.80 -6.19
CA PHE A 81 10.57 10.74 -5.57
C PHE A 81 10.37 10.36 -4.11
N GLY A 82 10.46 11.34 -3.22
CA GLY A 82 10.38 11.12 -1.78
C GLY A 82 11.30 12.07 -1.01
N GLU A 83 11.36 11.86 0.30
CA GLU A 83 12.35 12.47 1.18
C GLU A 83 12.84 11.42 2.18
N MET A 84 14.15 11.30 2.37
CA MET A 84 14.79 10.52 3.41
C MET A 84 15.33 11.43 4.51
N SER A 85 14.88 11.21 5.74
CA SER A 85 15.31 11.97 6.92
C SER A 85 15.63 11.05 8.11
N PHE A 86 16.26 11.59 9.13
CA PHE A 86 16.53 10.88 10.38
C PHE A 86 15.60 11.41 11.48
N SER A 87 14.94 10.51 12.21
CA SER A 87 14.01 10.88 13.28
C SER A 87 14.32 10.16 14.59
N ARG A 88 13.99 10.82 15.71
CA ARG A 88 14.04 10.26 17.06
C ARG A 88 12.66 10.17 17.71
N GLU A 89 11.60 10.44 16.95
CA GLU A 89 10.23 10.50 17.49
C GLU A 89 9.64 9.11 17.72
N LYS A 90 10.01 8.12 16.88
CA LYS A 90 9.50 6.74 16.97
C LYS A 90 10.68 5.76 16.93
N ILE A 91 11.15 5.42 18.12
CA ILE A 91 12.35 4.60 18.34
C ILE A 91 12.05 3.40 19.25
N ILE A 92 12.55 2.23 18.87
CA ILE A 92 12.60 1.02 19.71
C ILE A 92 14.01 0.89 20.33
N SER A 93 15.04 1.30 19.60
CA SER A 93 16.43 1.41 20.07
C SER A 93 16.82 2.89 20.20
N SER A 94 17.63 3.21 21.21
CA SER A 94 18.04 4.58 21.57
C SER A 94 18.80 5.35 20.48
N ALA A 95 19.12 4.72 19.37
CA ALA A 95 19.98 5.26 18.33
C ALA A 95 19.25 6.15 17.30
N GLY A 96 17.92 6.15 17.25
CA GLY A 96 17.15 6.85 16.20
C GLY A 96 16.62 5.89 15.13
N SER A 97 15.81 6.40 14.21
CA SER A 97 15.26 5.65 13.09
C SER A 97 15.28 6.46 11.80
N ILE A 98 15.45 5.77 10.68
CA ILE A 98 15.31 6.36 9.34
C ILE A 98 13.82 6.60 9.09
N ARG A 99 13.49 7.81 8.64
CA ARG A 99 12.15 8.20 8.23
C ARG A 99 12.14 8.41 6.72
N LEU A 100 11.23 7.73 6.05
CA LEU A 100 10.95 7.90 4.63
C LEU A 100 9.59 8.60 4.49
N ALA A 101 9.54 9.63 3.66
CA ALA A 101 8.32 10.32 3.29
C ALA A 101 8.13 10.26 1.78
N TYR A 102 6.90 10.04 1.35
CA TYR A 102 6.54 10.05 -0.07
C TYR A 102 5.31 10.93 -0.27
N PRO A 103 5.32 11.84 -1.26
CA PRO A 103 4.17 12.71 -1.53
C PRO A 103 2.96 11.91 -1.98
N ALA A 104 1.85 11.99 -1.26
CA ALA A 104 0.63 11.24 -1.57
C ALA A 104 -0.12 11.74 -2.83
N TYR A 105 0.30 12.85 -3.43
CA TYR A 105 -0.38 13.49 -4.56
C TYR A 105 0.18 13.09 -5.94
N THR A 106 1.24 12.28 -6.02
CA THR A 106 1.87 11.93 -7.29
C THR A 106 1.05 10.93 -8.11
N GLY A 107 0.07 10.24 -7.50
CA GLY A 107 -0.72 9.21 -8.18
C GLY A 107 0.04 7.90 -8.42
N GLU A 108 1.35 7.86 -8.12
CA GLU A 108 2.16 6.66 -8.12
C GLU A 108 2.26 6.08 -6.71
N ARG A 109 2.46 4.77 -6.62
CA ARG A 109 2.70 4.10 -5.34
C ARG A 109 4.18 4.28 -4.95
N ALA A 110 4.40 4.59 -3.68
CA ALA A 110 5.72 4.62 -3.04
C ALA A 110 6.42 3.26 -3.11
#